data_AF-A0A4P6UKA8-F1
#
_entry.id   AF-A0A4P6UKA8-F1
#
_cell.length_a   1.000
_cell.length_b   1.000
_cell.length_c   1.000
_cell.angle_alpha   90.00
_cell.angle_beta   90.00
_cell.angle_gamma   90.00
#
_symmetry.space_group_name_H-M   'P 1'
#
loop_
_entity.id
_entity.type
_entity.pdbx_description
1 polymer ?
#
loop_
_entity_poly.entity_id
_entity_poly.type
_entity_poly.pdbx_seq_one_letter_code
_entity_poly.pdbx_strand_id
1 'polypeptide(L)'
;MHERTVIIAGVTGLVGRELLAVLLADTSVVAVHSLGRRAPALQHPKLTANVLDFTTLPTLPHADEVYLALGTTIKDAGSQAAFRAVDFDANLAVAKAALAAGATRVGLVSAMGADANSRIFYSRVKGELEEALAQMPFQGLVIARPSMLLGNRQALGQRVRSGEVWATRLQRVVGWMIPANYQPIEAATVAQALLRTVPSAQGRTVLLSGSLKA
;
A
#
# COMPACT_ATOMS: atom_id res chain seq x y z
N MET A 1 20.59 11.12 -13.37
CA MET A 1 19.37 10.84 -12.59
C MET A 1 19.81 10.05 -11.36
N HIS A 2 19.25 10.31 -10.17
CA HIS A 2 19.58 9.48 -9.00
C HIS A 2 18.97 8.08 -9.21
N GLU A 3 19.81 7.06 -9.22
CA GLU A 3 19.37 5.66 -9.24
C GLU A 3 18.77 5.31 -7.88
N ARG A 4 17.64 4.62 -7.87
CA ARG A 4 16.89 4.30 -6.66
C ARG A 4 16.70 2.80 -6.49
N THR A 5 16.87 2.33 -5.27
CA THR A 5 16.51 0.98 -4.83
C THR A 5 15.25 1.03 -3.97
N VAL A 6 14.28 0.17 -4.28
CA VAL A 6 12.94 0.23 -3.68
C VAL A 6 12.62 -1.06 -2.95
N ILE A 7 12.16 -0.95 -1.71
CA ILE A 7 11.53 -2.05 -0.97
C ILE A 7 10.01 -1.95 -1.13
N ILE A 8 9.34 -3.07 -1.38
CA ILE A 8 7.87 -3.09 -1.46
C ILE A 8 7.29 -4.32 -0.76
N ALA A 9 6.32 -4.11 0.12
CA ALA A 9 5.57 -5.18 0.75
C ALA A 9 4.13 -5.23 0.23
N GLY A 10 3.60 -6.45 0.02
CA GLY A 10 2.23 -6.64 -0.44
C GLY A 10 2.03 -6.71 -1.96
N VAL A 11 3.08 -7.10 -2.71
CA VAL A 11 3.05 -7.18 -4.19
C VAL A 11 2.05 -8.18 -4.78
N THR A 12 1.45 -9.06 -3.96
CA THR A 12 0.37 -9.96 -4.41
C THR A 12 -1.02 -9.34 -4.28
N GLY A 13 -1.14 -8.16 -3.65
CA GLY A 13 -2.39 -7.42 -3.50
C GLY A 13 -2.71 -6.56 -4.72
N LEU A 14 -3.91 -5.96 -4.73
CA LEU A 14 -4.38 -5.12 -5.85
C LEU A 14 -3.41 -3.96 -6.14
N VAL A 15 -3.18 -3.08 -5.17
CA VAL A 15 -2.30 -1.92 -5.36
C VAL A 15 -0.83 -2.33 -5.48
N GLY A 16 -0.40 -3.33 -4.71
CA GLY A 16 0.99 -3.79 -4.73
C GLY A 16 1.46 -4.35 -6.09
N ARG A 17 0.57 -5.01 -6.85
CA ARG A 17 0.89 -5.47 -8.21
C ARG A 17 1.10 -4.30 -9.17
N GLU A 18 0.25 -3.30 -9.09
CA GLU A 18 0.33 -2.09 -9.93
C GLU A 18 1.59 -1.29 -9.61
N LEU A 19 1.91 -1.13 -8.31
CA LEU A 19 3.17 -0.53 -7.87
C LEU A 19 4.38 -1.29 -8.44
N LEU A 20 4.41 -2.62 -8.28
CA LEU A 20 5.51 -3.45 -8.76
C LEU A 20 5.68 -3.32 -10.29
N ALA A 21 4.60 -3.35 -11.06
CA ALA A 21 4.65 -3.26 -12.52
C ALA A 21 5.31 -1.94 -12.98
N VAL A 22 4.90 -0.81 -12.38
CA VAL A 22 5.45 0.50 -12.75
C VAL A 22 6.90 0.65 -12.26
N LEU A 23 7.23 0.20 -11.04
CA LEU A 23 8.59 0.25 -10.51
C LEU A 23 9.60 -0.52 -11.35
N LEU A 24 9.21 -1.68 -11.90
CA LEU A 24 10.10 -2.46 -12.76
C LEU A 24 10.33 -1.80 -14.13
N ALA A 25 9.32 -1.09 -14.64
CA ALA A 25 9.39 -0.34 -15.88
C ALA A 25 10.14 1.01 -15.75
N ASP A 26 10.25 1.56 -14.54
CA ASP A 26 10.92 2.83 -14.28
C ASP A 26 12.45 2.69 -14.44
N THR A 27 13.04 3.45 -15.35
CA THR A 27 14.49 3.44 -15.63
C THR A 27 15.32 4.05 -14.51
N SER A 28 14.74 4.88 -13.65
CA SER A 28 15.42 5.43 -12.47
C SER A 28 15.46 4.45 -11.29
N VAL A 29 14.67 3.36 -11.35
CA VAL A 29 14.70 2.28 -10.37
C VAL A 29 15.65 1.19 -10.87
N VAL A 30 16.71 0.93 -10.10
CA VAL A 30 17.74 -0.06 -10.46
C VAL A 30 17.49 -1.43 -9.82
N ALA A 31 16.85 -1.46 -8.64
CA ALA A 31 16.51 -2.69 -7.94
C ALA A 31 15.20 -2.55 -7.17
N VAL A 32 14.43 -3.65 -7.12
CA VAL A 32 13.19 -3.79 -6.37
C VAL A 32 13.29 -5.03 -5.49
N HIS A 33 13.17 -4.84 -4.18
CA HIS A 33 13.12 -5.92 -3.20
C HIS A 33 11.69 -6.10 -2.71
N SER A 34 11.00 -7.15 -3.19
CA SER A 34 9.65 -7.43 -2.72
C SER A 34 9.68 -8.29 -1.45
N LEU A 35 8.93 -7.90 -0.42
CA LEU A 35 8.77 -8.67 0.82
C LEU A 35 7.36 -9.27 0.88
N GLY A 36 7.28 -10.57 1.15
CA GLY A 36 6.01 -11.25 1.27
C GLY A 36 6.13 -12.68 1.74
N ARG A 37 5.00 -13.31 2.07
CA ARG A 37 4.96 -14.73 2.46
C ARG A 37 5.01 -15.70 1.28
N ARG A 38 4.94 -15.18 0.05
CA ARG A 38 4.97 -15.94 -1.21
C ARG A 38 5.69 -15.12 -2.26
N ALA A 39 6.49 -15.77 -3.10
CA ALA A 39 7.10 -15.11 -4.24
C ALA A 39 6.03 -14.69 -5.26
N PRO A 40 6.17 -13.52 -5.91
CA PRO A 40 5.36 -13.18 -7.06
C PRO A 40 5.68 -14.14 -8.22
N ALA A 41 4.69 -14.45 -9.06
CA ALA A 41 4.91 -15.27 -10.26
C ALA A 41 5.76 -14.56 -11.33
N LEU A 42 5.84 -13.23 -11.25
CA LEU A 42 6.64 -12.40 -12.15
C LEU A 42 8.13 -12.56 -11.84
N GLN A 43 8.92 -12.82 -12.89
CA GLN A 43 10.38 -12.76 -12.84
C GLN A 43 10.87 -11.53 -13.60
N HIS A 44 11.86 -10.83 -13.06
CA HIS A 44 12.43 -9.64 -13.69
C HIS A 44 13.87 -9.42 -13.21
N PRO A 45 14.81 -8.96 -14.06
CA PRO A 45 16.22 -8.74 -13.65
C PRO A 45 16.40 -7.78 -12.47
N LYS A 46 15.54 -6.76 -12.37
CA LYS A 46 15.53 -5.82 -11.23
C LYS A 46 14.86 -6.36 -9.97
N LEU A 47 14.13 -7.47 -10.04
CA LEU A 47 13.28 -7.95 -8.96
C LEU A 47 13.97 -9.05 -8.14
N THR A 48 14.18 -8.78 -6.86
CA THR A 48 14.55 -9.79 -5.87
C THR A 48 13.37 -10.06 -4.95
N ALA A 49 12.85 -11.28 -4.96
CA ALA A 49 11.75 -11.69 -4.10
C ALA A 49 12.26 -12.29 -2.78
N ASN A 50 11.98 -11.62 -1.66
CA ASN A 50 12.28 -12.11 -0.32
C ASN A 50 11.02 -12.74 0.28
N VAL A 51 11.04 -14.07 0.37
CA VAL A 51 9.96 -14.85 1.00
C VAL A 51 10.26 -14.99 2.49
N LEU A 52 9.42 -14.39 3.34
CA LEU A 52 9.68 -14.30 4.77
C LEU A 52 8.40 -14.29 5.61
N ASP A 53 8.56 -14.53 6.90
CA ASP A 53 7.57 -14.20 7.92
C ASP A 53 7.88 -12.80 8.48
N PHE A 54 6.85 -11.98 8.67
CA PHE A 54 6.99 -10.60 9.12
C PHE A 54 7.27 -10.49 10.63
N THR A 55 7.28 -11.62 11.36
CA THR A 55 7.69 -11.67 12.77
C THR A 55 9.18 -11.41 12.96
N THR A 56 10.02 -11.80 12.00
CA THR A 56 11.46 -11.55 11.99
C THR A 56 11.93 -11.19 10.58
N LEU A 57 12.32 -9.92 10.39
CA LEU A 57 12.86 -9.47 9.11
C LEU A 57 14.37 -9.68 9.06
N PRO A 58 14.93 -10.20 7.96
CA PRO A 58 16.37 -10.26 7.76
C PRO A 58 16.92 -8.85 7.55
N THR A 59 18.24 -8.71 7.62
CA THR A 59 18.91 -7.49 7.15
C THR A 59 18.56 -7.25 5.69
N LEU A 60 17.97 -6.09 5.41
CA LEU A 60 17.61 -5.69 4.06
C LEU A 60 18.79 -4.98 3.38
N PRO A 61 18.91 -5.10 2.05
CA PRO A 61 19.89 -4.32 1.30
C PRO A 61 19.55 -2.83 1.36
N HIS A 62 20.51 -1.99 0.99
CA HIS A 62 20.30 -0.55 0.93
C HIS A 62 19.09 -0.20 0.07
N ALA A 63 18.24 0.70 0.55
CA ALA A 63 17.08 1.17 -0.17
C ALA A 63 16.87 2.66 0.06
N ASP A 64 16.30 3.34 -0.94
CA ASP A 64 15.99 4.78 -0.87
C ASP A 64 14.54 5.00 -0.45
N GLU A 65 13.65 4.07 -0.86
CA GLU A 65 12.21 4.16 -0.70
C GLU A 65 11.61 2.84 -0.24
N VAL A 66 10.50 2.93 0.51
CA VAL A 66 9.69 1.78 0.89
C VAL A 66 8.20 2.00 0.62
N TYR A 67 7.55 1.01 -0.01
CA TYR A 67 6.10 1.02 -0.28
C TYR A 67 5.41 -0.08 0.54
N LEU A 68 4.47 0.34 1.38
CA LEU A 68 3.69 -0.48 2.30
C LEU A 68 2.29 -0.69 1.72
N ALA A 69 2.11 -1.79 0.99
CA ALA A 69 0.84 -2.18 0.40
C ALA A 69 0.28 -3.49 1.00
N LEU A 70 0.73 -3.86 2.20
CA LEU A 70 0.11 -4.95 2.95
C LEU A 70 -1.25 -4.50 3.48
N GLY A 71 -2.24 -5.34 3.26
CA GLY A 71 -3.57 -5.17 3.83
C GLY A 71 -4.40 -6.41 3.61
N THR A 72 -5.30 -6.66 4.54
CA THR A 72 -6.33 -7.68 4.42
C THR A 72 -7.69 -7.09 4.79
N THR A 73 -8.71 -7.92 4.80
CA THR A 73 -10.04 -7.55 5.28
C THR A 73 -10.25 -8.28 6.60
N ILE A 74 -11.02 -7.71 7.54
CA ILE A 74 -11.28 -8.40 8.82
C ILE A 74 -11.88 -9.80 8.57
N LYS A 75 -12.73 -9.92 7.55
CA LYS A 75 -13.33 -11.19 7.13
C LYS A 75 -12.28 -12.19 6.64
N ASP A 76 -11.31 -11.76 5.83
CA ASP A 76 -10.28 -12.64 5.28
C ASP A 76 -9.18 -12.95 6.31
N ALA A 77 -8.92 -12.01 7.24
CA ALA A 77 -8.04 -12.23 8.38
C ALA A 77 -8.61 -13.26 9.36
N GLY A 78 -9.95 -13.35 9.47
CA GLY A 78 -10.67 -14.25 10.37
C GLY A 78 -10.74 -13.77 11.82
N SER A 79 -9.88 -12.85 12.26
CA SER A 79 -9.92 -12.24 13.59
C SER A 79 -9.35 -10.82 13.62
N GLN A 80 -9.67 -10.06 14.67
CA GLN A 80 -9.11 -8.73 14.89
C GLN A 80 -7.58 -8.79 15.11
N ALA A 81 -7.09 -9.78 15.86
CA ALA A 81 -5.66 -9.96 16.10
C ALA A 81 -4.91 -10.27 14.79
N ALA A 82 -5.44 -11.17 13.96
CA ALA A 82 -4.85 -11.49 12.66
C ALA A 82 -4.89 -10.29 11.70
N PHE A 83 -5.96 -9.47 11.75
CA PHE A 83 -6.03 -8.23 10.98
C PHE A 83 -4.94 -7.25 11.44
N ARG A 84 -4.79 -7.04 12.75
CA ARG A 84 -3.75 -6.16 13.30
C ARG A 84 -2.34 -6.62 12.91
N ALA A 85 -2.08 -7.93 13.00
CA ALA A 85 -0.79 -8.52 12.64
C ALA A 85 -0.37 -8.18 11.19
N VAL A 86 -1.34 -8.13 10.26
CA VAL A 86 -1.10 -7.80 8.85
C VAL A 86 -1.10 -6.30 8.61
N ASP A 87 -2.17 -5.62 9.01
CA ASP A 87 -2.43 -4.23 8.63
C ASP A 87 -1.64 -3.22 9.46
N PHE A 88 -1.13 -3.60 10.64
CA PHE A 88 -0.30 -2.76 11.50
C PHE A 88 1.09 -3.38 11.71
N ASP A 89 1.19 -4.55 12.36
CA ASP A 89 2.48 -5.05 12.87
C ASP A 89 3.46 -5.34 11.74
N ALA A 90 3.01 -6.04 10.69
CA ALA A 90 3.84 -6.37 9.53
C ALA A 90 4.28 -5.12 8.75
N ASN A 91 3.38 -4.16 8.50
CA ASN A 91 3.73 -2.91 7.83
C ASN A 91 4.76 -2.10 8.65
N LEU A 92 4.56 -2.01 9.96
CA LEU A 92 5.48 -1.30 10.85
C LEU A 92 6.85 -1.98 10.92
N ALA A 93 6.89 -3.31 10.95
CA ALA A 93 8.14 -4.08 10.90
C ALA A 93 8.91 -3.78 9.60
N VAL A 94 8.22 -3.82 8.45
CA VAL A 94 8.84 -3.50 7.15
C VAL A 94 9.36 -2.08 7.12
N ALA A 95 8.59 -1.11 7.61
CA ALA A 95 9.02 0.28 7.67
C ALA A 95 10.31 0.45 8.49
N LYS A 96 10.38 -0.20 9.66
CA LYS A 96 11.56 -0.16 10.54
C LYS A 96 12.78 -0.79 9.87
N ALA A 97 12.61 -1.95 9.24
CA ALA A 97 13.70 -2.63 8.55
C ALA A 97 14.20 -1.82 7.35
N ALA A 98 13.30 -1.23 6.57
CA ALA A 98 13.66 -0.40 5.43
C ALA A 98 14.38 0.89 5.87
N LEU A 99 13.91 1.54 6.93
CA LEU A 99 14.58 2.70 7.52
C LEU A 99 16.00 2.35 7.98
N ALA A 100 16.18 1.21 8.64
CA ALA A 100 17.50 0.70 9.04
C ALA A 100 18.41 0.37 7.83
N ALA A 101 17.82 0.03 6.69
CA ALA A 101 18.50 -0.16 5.42
C ALA A 101 18.79 1.16 4.66
N GLY A 102 18.43 2.32 5.21
CA GLY A 102 18.71 3.62 4.60
C GLY A 102 17.51 4.27 3.90
N ALA A 103 16.33 3.64 3.89
CA ALA A 103 15.16 4.22 3.24
C ALA A 103 14.78 5.53 3.91
N THR A 104 14.72 6.61 3.12
CA THR A 104 14.41 7.95 3.62
C THR A 104 12.96 8.35 3.35
N ARG A 105 12.26 7.64 2.45
CA ARG A 105 10.87 7.94 2.08
C ARG A 105 9.99 6.70 2.12
N VAL A 106 8.75 6.89 2.54
CA VAL A 106 7.77 5.82 2.68
C VAL A 106 6.43 6.18 2.06
N GLY A 107 5.86 5.25 1.29
CA GLY A 107 4.49 5.28 0.78
C GLY A 107 3.61 4.25 1.48
N LEU A 108 2.50 4.66 2.08
CA LEU A 108 1.53 3.76 2.72
C LEU A 108 0.21 3.72 1.94
N VAL A 109 -0.29 2.51 1.70
CA VAL A 109 -1.69 2.27 1.31
C VAL A 109 -2.54 2.07 2.57
N SER A 110 -3.20 3.14 3.01
CA SER A 110 -4.12 3.15 4.15
C SER A 110 -5.57 2.97 3.66
N ALA A 111 -6.53 3.68 4.26
CA ALA A 111 -7.93 3.67 3.87
C ALA A 111 -8.62 5.00 4.24
N MET A 112 -9.70 5.32 3.52
CA MET A 112 -10.61 6.39 3.92
C MET A 112 -11.16 6.15 5.33
N GLY A 113 -11.21 7.21 6.14
CA GLY A 113 -11.69 7.15 7.52
C GLY A 113 -10.71 6.50 8.51
N ALA A 114 -9.43 6.35 8.16
CA ALA A 114 -8.37 5.98 9.10
C ALA A 114 -8.19 7.07 10.16
N ASP A 115 -8.30 6.68 11.43
CA ASP A 115 -8.22 7.57 12.59
C ASP A 115 -7.90 6.73 13.84
N ALA A 116 -6.77 7.00 14.50
CA ALA A 116 -6.30 6.28 15.69
C ALA A 116 -7.26 6.39 16.88
N ASN A 117 -8.16 7.37 16.89
CA ASN A 117 -9.17 7.55 17.93
C ASN A 117 -10.54 6.92 17.58
N SER A 118 -10.65 6.26 16.42
CA SER A 118 -11.91 5.70 15.96
C SER A 118 -12.42 4.58 16.88
N ARG A 119 -13.75 4.54 17.08
CA ARG A 119 -14.43 3.40 17.73
C ARG A 119 -14.52 2.17 16.81
N ILE A 120 -14.31 2.35 15.51
CA ILE A 120 -14.35 1.28 14.51
C ILE A 120 -12.94 0.66 14.42
N PHE A 121 -12.82 -0.61 14.81
CA PHE A 121 -11.53 -1.33 14.87
C PHE A 121 -10.70 -1.20 13.58
N TYR A 122 -11.32 -1.38 12.40
CA TYR A 122 -10.65 -1.25 11.11
C TYR A 122 -9.98 0.13 10.93
N SER A 123 -10.77 1.19 11.10
CA SER A 123 -10.31 2.59 10.99
C SER A 123 -9.26 2.93 12.02
N ARG A 124 -9.42 2.41 13.24
CA ARG A 124 -8.49 2.60 14.35
C ARG A 124 -7.12 2.03 14.03
N VAL A 125 -7.04 0.76 13.66
CA VAL A 125 -5.76 0.09 13.34
C VAL A 125 -5.05 0.79 12.18
N LYS A 126 -5.79 1.21 11.14
CA LYS A 126 -5.20 1.98 10.03
C LYS A 126 -4.65 3.32 10.49
N GLY A 127 -5.40 4.06 11.31
CA GLY A 127 -4.96 5.35 11.85
C GLY A 127 -3.78 5.22 12.81
N GLU A 128 -3.77 4.19 13.67
CA GLU A 128 -2.64 3.89 14.55
C GLU A 128 -1.35 3.66 13.75
N LEU A 129 -1.41 2.94 12.62
CA LEU A 129 -0.23 2.73 11.76
C LEU A 129 0.23 4.06 11.15
N GLU A 130 -0.70 4.89 10.67
CA GLU A 130 -0.35 6.20 10.12
C GLU A 130 0.39 7.07 11.14
N GLU A 131 -0.09 7.12 12.38
CA GLU A 131 0.58 7.86 13.45
C GLU A 131 1.91 7.24 13.83
N ALA A 132 2.02 5.90 13.88
CA ALA A 132 3.29 5.22 14.14
C ALA A 132 4.36 5.56 13.08
N LEU A 133 4.00 5.58 11.81
CA LEU A 133 4.91 5.97 10.72
C LEU A 133 5.26 7.45 10.78
N ALA A 134 4.33 8.32 11.19
CA ALA A 134 4.57 9.75 11.31
C ALA A 134 5.59 10.10 12.41
N GLN A 135 5.78 9.22 13.40
CA GLN A 135 6.81 9.37 14.44
C GLN A 135 8.18 8.83 14.02
N MET A 136 8.30 8.19 12.86
CA MET A 136 9.57 7.66 12.36
C MET A 136 10.35 8.76 11.62
N PRO A 137 11.70 8.74 11.66
CA PRO A 137 12.55 9.78 11.08
C PRO A 137 12.71 9.67 9.55
N PHE A 138 11.62 9.41 8.83
CA PHE A 138 11.61 9.50 7.37
C PHE A 138 11.66 10.98 6.95
N GLN A 139 12.40 11.28 5.88
CA GLN A 139 12.36 12.59 5.24
C GLN A 139 11.00 12.87 4.62
N GLY A 140 10.33 11.83 4.09
CA GLY A 140 9.02 11.94 3.46
C GLY A 140 8.11 10.75 3.78
N LEU A 141 6.88 11.04 4.19
CA LEU A 141 5.80 10.07 4.41
C LEU A 141 4.60 10.44 3.55
N VAL A 142 4.24 9.57 2.61
CA VAL A 142 3.03 9.72 1.79
C VAL A 142 2.03 8.65 2.18
N ILE A 143 0.82 9.08 2.55
CA ILE A 143 -0.27 8.18 2.95
C ILE A 143 -1.39 8.31 1.93
N ALA A 144 -1.64 7.27 1.15
CA ALA A 144 -2.83 7.18 0.32
C ALA A 144 -3.99 6.60 1.15
N ARG A 145 -5.11 7.34 1.23
CA ARG A 145 -6.36 6.90 1.86
C ARG A 145 -7.41 6.64 0.77
N PRO A 146 -7.36 5.50 0.07
CA PRO A 146 -8.34 5.15 -0.95
C PRO A 146 -9.70 4.79 -0.33
N SER A 147 -10.75 4.98 -1.12
CA SER A 147 -12.10 4.48 -0.84
C SER A 147 -12.19 2.97 -1.19
N MET A 148 -13.31 2.52 -1.75
CA MET A 148 -13.43 1.17 -2.28
C MET A 148 -12.52 0.98 -3.50
N LEU A 149 -11.48 0.16 -3.35
CA LEU A 149 -10.60 -0.25 -4.44
C LEU A 149 -11.35 -1.14 -5.43
N LEU A 150 -11.36 -0.73 -6.70
CA LEU A 150 -11.75 -1.53 -7.84
C LEU A 150 -10.55 -2.32 -8.38
N GLY A 151 -10.81 -3.52 -8.89
CA GLY A 151 -9.84 -4.32 -9.61
C GLY A 151 -10.23 -5.79 -9.66
N ASN A 152 -9.62 -6.55 -10.58
CA ASN A 152 -9.99 -7.94 -10.82
C ASN A 152 -9.46 -8.86 -9.70
N ARG A 153 -10.22 -8.95 -8.59
CA ARG A 153 -9.93 -9.85 -7.46
C ARG A 153 -10.07 -11.33 -7.82
N GLN A 154 -10.88 -11.64 -8.82
CA GLN A 154 -11.05 -12.99 -9.36
C GLN A 154 -9.74 -13.51 -9.97
N ALA A 155 -9.03 -12.68 -10.73
CA ALA A 155 -7.71 -12.98 -11.26
C ALA A 155 -6.60 -13.09 -10.18
N LEU A 156 -6.91 -12.72 -8.93
CA LEU A 156 -6.03 -12.84 -7.78
C LEU A 156 -6.31 -14.08 -6.91
N GLY A 157 -7.29 -14.91 -7.28
CA GLY A 157 -7.78 -16.00 -6.42
C GLY A 157 -8.43 -15.51 -5.12
N GLN A 158 -8.77 -14.22 -5.05
CA GLN A 158 -9.42 -13.60 -3.90
C GLN A 158 -10.94 -13.63 -4.07
N ARG A 159 -11.67 -13.73 -2.97
CA ARG A 159 -13.14 -13.72 -3.00
C ARG A 159 -13.64 -12.43 -3.63
N VAL A 160 -14.47 -12.55 -4.67
CA VAL A 160 -15.19 -11.41 -5.25
C VAL A 160 -16.05 -10.80 -4.16
N ARG A 161 -15.89 -9.50 -3.91
CA ARG A 161 -16.81 -8.80 -3.03
C ARG A 161 -18.06 -8.54 -3.86
N SER A 162 -19.15 -9.24 -3.57
CA SER A 162 -20.42 -9.21 -4.31
C SER A 162 -21.05 -7.81 -4.46
N GLY A 163 -20.57 -6.80 -3.72
CA GLY A 163 -20.94 -5.39 -3.91
C GLY A 163 -20.26 -4.69 -5.09
N GLU A 164 -19.16 -5.22 -5.64
CA GLU A 164 -18.39 -4.55 -6.71
C GLU A 164 -19.13 -4.46 -8.05
N VAL A 165 -19.96 -5.46 -8.37
CA VAL A 165 -20.70 -5.52 -9.63
C VAL A 165 -21.94 -4.61 -9.62
N TRP A 166 -22.58 -4.46 -8.46
CA TRP A 166 -23.74 -3.57 -8.29
C TRP A 166 -23.32 -2.11 -8.12
N ALA A 167 -22.21 -1.85 -7.42
CA ALA A 167 -21.66 -0.50 -7.28
C ALA A 167 -21.24 0.10 -8.64
N THR A 168 -20.60 -0.67 -9.51
CA THR A 168 -20.19 -0.20 -10.86
C THR A 168 -21.36 0.14 -11.78
N ARG A 169 -22.50 -0.59 -11.68
CA ARG A 169 -23.69 -0.28 -12.47
C ARG A 169 -24.48 0.92 -11.93
N LEU A 170 -24.61 1.06 -10.61
CA LEU A 170 -25.33 2.17 -10.00
C LEU A 170 -24.52 3.49 -10.11
N GLN A 171 -23.19 3.42 -10.07
CA GLN A 171 -22.28 4.57 -10.21
C GLN A 171 -22.47 5.34 -11.53
N ARG A 172 -22.79 4.68 -12.65
CA ARG A 172 -23.03 5.38 -13.93
C ARG A 172 -24.27 6.27 -13.91
N VAL A 173 -25.21 6.02 -13.00
CA VAL A 173 -26.49 6.73 -12.93
C VAL A 173 -26.49 7.80 -11.83
N VAL A 174 -25.84 7.55 -10.69
CA VAL A 174 -25.86 8.45 -9.51
C VAL A 174 -24.47 8.89 -9.01
N GLY A 175 -23.40 8.58 -9.74
CA GLY A 175 -22.01 8.85 -9.33
C GLY A 175 -21.69 10.32 -9.07
N TRP A 176 -22.39 11.25 -9.75
CA TRP A 176 -22.24 12.69 -9.55
C TRP A 176 -22.70 13.19 -8.17
N MET A 177 -23.55 12.43 -7.47
CA MET A 177 -24.02 12.75 -6.12
C MET A 177 -23.15 12.16 -5.01
N ILE A 178 -22.24 11.22 -5.33
CA ILE A 178 -21.36 10.60 -4.34
C ILE A 178 -20.13 11.51 -4.16
N PRO A 179 -19.82 11.99 -2.95
CA PRO A 179 -18.65 12.85 -2.75
C PRO A 179 -17.38 12.14 -3.23
N ALA A 180 -16.46 12.89 -3.85
CA ALA A 180 -15.31 12.34 -4.57
C ALA A 180 -14.46 11.35 -3.74
N ASN A 181 -14.37 11.58 -2.42
CA ASN A 181 -13.62 10.73 -1.50
C ASN A 181 -14.26 9.36 -1.20
N TYR A 182 -15.52 9.14 -1.59
CA TYR A 182 -16.24 7.87 -1.38
C TYR A 182 -16.56 7.14 -2.68
N GLN A 183 -16.25 7.76 -3.84
CA GLN A 183 -16.36 7.08 -5.12
C GLN A 183 -15.30 5.98 -5.22
N PRO A 184 -15.63 4.80 -5.75
CA PRO A 184 -14.65 3.74 -6.00
C PRO A 184 -13.46 4.25 -6.83
N ILE A 185 -12.29 3.66 -6.59
CA ILE A 185 -11.03 4.05 -7.22
C ILE A 185 -10.25 2.83 -7.70
N GLU A 186 -9.66 2.92 -8.89
CA GLU A 186 -8.83 1.85 -9.44
C GLU A 186 -7.51 1.71 -8.66
N ALA A 187 -7.08 0.47 -8.44
CA ALA A 187 -5.82 0.20 -7.77
C ALA A 187 -4.61 0.86 -8.46
N ALA A 188 -4.64 0.92 -9.80
CA ALA A 188 -3.61 1.57 -10.61
C ALA A 188 -3.52 3.08 -10.31
N THR A 189 -4.65 3.76 -10.10
CA THR A 189 -4.66 5.19 -9.75
C THR A 189 -3.99 5.44 -8.42
N VAL A 190 -4.25 4.60 -7.42
CA VAL A 190 -3.60 4.69 -6.10
C VAL A 190 -2.09 4.45 -6.21
N ALA A 191 -1.69 3.42 -6.97
CA ALA A 191 -0.28 3.12 -7.19
C ALA A 191 0.46 4.27 -7.88
N GLN A 192 -0.12 4.83 -8.95
CA GLN A 192 0.48 5.95 -9.67
C GLN A 192 0.61 7.20 -8.79
N ALA A 193 -0.40 7.52 -7.99
CA ALA A 193 -0.32 8.66 -7.08
C ALA A 193 0.81 8.51 -6.06
N LEU A 194 0.98 7.31 -5.46
CA LEU A 194 2.11 7.04 -4.58
C LEU A 194 3.45 7.18 -5.30
N LEU A 195 3.59 6.60 -6.49
CA LEU A 195 4.83 6.64 -7.27
C LEU A 195 5.20 8.04 -7.76
N ARG A 196 4.21 8.91 -7.99
CA ARG A 196 4.44 10.33 -8.31
C ARG A 196 4.93 11.13 -7.10
N THR A 197 4.36 10.86 -5.91
CA THR A 197 4.57 11.72 -4.75
C THR A 197 5.73 11.26 -3.87
N VAL A 198 5.91 9.95 -3.65
CA VAL A 198 6.93 9.41 -2.73
C VAL A 198 8.34 9.86 -3.07
N PRO A 199 8.83 9.83 -4.33
CA PRO A 199 10.25 10.11 -4.62
C PRO A 199 10.72 11.52 -4.24
N SER A 200 9.81 12.49 -4.23
CA SER A 200 10.09 13.89 -3.91
C SER A 200 9.44 14.36 -2.61
N ALA A 201 8.81 13.46 -1.84
CA ALA A 201 8.09 13.84 -0.63
C ALA A 201 9.04 14.39 0.44
N GLN A 202 8.58 15.45 1.11
CA GLN A 202 9.14 15.98 2.34
C GLN A 202 8.04 16.13 3.39
N GLY A 203 8.34 15.77 4.63
CA GLY A 203 7.35 15.74 5.71
C GLY A 203 6.21 14.76 5.46
N ARG A 204 5.05 15.01 6.08
CA ARG A 204 3.85 14.16 5.98
C ARG A 204 2.89 14.70 4.93
N THR A 205 2.53 13.88 3.95
CA THR A 205 1.52 14.16 2.92
C THR A 205 0.41 13.09 2.97
N VAL A 206 -0.84 13.51 3.02
CA VAL A 206 -2.01 12.61 2.99
C VAL A 206 -2.80 12.84 1.70
N LEU A 207 -2.96 11.80 0.90
CA LEU A 207 -3.71 11.80 -0.35
C LEU A 207 -5.06 11.12 -0.13
N LEU A 208 -6.14 11.91 -0.15
CA LEU A 208 -7.50 11.38 -0.02
C LEU A 208 -7.98 10.78 -1.34
N SER A 209 -8.96 9.88 -1.27
CA SER A 209 -9.40 9.13 -2.46
C SER A 209 -9.79 10.01 -3.66
N GLY A 210 -10.38 11.18 -3.44
CA GLY A 210 -10.73 12.10 -4.50
C GLY A 210 -9.52 12.78 -5.15
N SER A 211 -8.45 13.03 -4.39
CA SER A 211 -7.23 13.70 -4.87
C SER A 211 -6.25 12.74 -5.56
N LEU A 212 -6.41 11.42 -5.38
CA LEU A 212 -5.57 10.41 -6.04
C LEU A 212 -5.77 10.38 -7.57
N LYS A 213 -6.89 10.92 -8.07
CA LYS A 213 -7.21 11.00 -9.51
C LYS A 213 -6.54 12.18 -10.23
N ALA A 214 -5.92 13.09 -9.48
CA ALA A 214 -5.29 14.30 -10.01
C ALA A 214 -3.85 14.07 -10.50
#